data_AF-A0A382PG37-F1
#
_entry.id   AF-A0A382PG37-F1
#
_cell.length_a   1.000
_cell.length_b   1.000
_cell.length_c   1.000
_cell.angle_alpha   90.00
_cell.angle_beta   90.00
_cell.angle_gamma   90.00
#
_symmetry.space_group_name_H-M   'P 1'
#
loop_
_entity.id
_entity.type
_entity.pdbx_description
1 polymer ?
#
loop_
_entity_poly.entity_id
_entity_poly.type
_entity_poly.pdbx_seq_one_letter_code
_entity_poly.pdbx_strand_id
1 'polypeptide(L)'
;VLDRSNLIVYGRPKSRSYHLKISPPNMDVNGLDMISFKSWSGRVCGFAGDELIIPDSLFQQSYSIISVTQLDEAGHYNLMVQYGKAEPIQEIEPEAASSPEITRELDKETTKTNNEQ
;
A
#
# COMPACT_ATOMS: atom_id res chain seq x y z
N VAL A 1 10.43 0.69 -9.72
CA VAL A 1 10.57 0.58 -8.24
C VAL A 1 9.87 1.74 -7.61
N LEU A 2 9.10 1.51 -6.54
CA LEU A 2 8.49 2.58 -5.78
C LEU A 2 9.40 3.01 -4.63
N ASP A 3 9.84 2.06 -3.79
CA ASP A 3 10.82 2.27 -2.71
C ASP A 3 11.62 0.97 -2.41
N ARG A 4 12.24 0.86 -1.22
CA ARG A 4 13.05 -0.30 -0.78
C ARG A 4 12.28 -1.61 -0.57
N SER A 5 10.95 -1.57 -0.56
CA SER A 5 10.10 -2.76 -0.34
C SER A 5 8.92 -2.88 -1.29
N ASN A 6 8.63 -1.85 -2.06
CA ASN A 6 7.45 -1.74 -2.90
C ASN A 6 7.83 -1.63 -4.37
N LEU A 7 7.19 -2.47 -5.18
CA LEU A 7 7.43 -2.57 -6.61
C LEU A 7 6.12 -2.59 -7.37
N ILE A 8 6.17 -2.12 -8.60
CA ILE A 8 5.16 -2.45 -9.60
C ILE A 8 5.80 -3.40 -10.60
N VAL A 9 5.16 -4.55 -10.82
CA VAL A 9 5.55 -5.50 -11.87
C VAL A 9 4.45 -5.53 -12.94
N TYR A 10 4.86 -5.43 -14.19
CA TYR A 10 3.96 -5.50 -15.34
C TYR A 10 3.89 -6.94 -15.85
N GLY A 11 2.68 -7.49 -15.88
CA GLY A 11 2.40 -8.78 -16.49
C GLY A 11 2.36 -8.71 -18.01
N ARG A 12 2.12 -9.85 -18.64
CA ARG A 12 1.71 -9.94 -20.06
C ARG A 12 0.21 -10.27 -20.10
N PRO A 13 -0.64 -9.46 -20.77
CA PRO A 13 -0.33 -8.22 -21.51
C PRO A 13 0.11 -7.08 -20.57
N LYS A 14 0.92 -6.14 -21.10
CA LYS A 14 1.55 -5.03 -20.35
C LYS A 14 0.56 -4.11 -19.61
N SER A 15 -0.74 -4.20 -19.91
CA SER A 15 -1.80 -3.47 -19.23
C SER A 15 -2.07 -3.96 -17.80
N ARG A 16 -1.66 -5.17 -17.44
CA ARG A 16 -1.82 -5.69 -16.08
C ARG A 16 -0.61 -5.28 -15.25
N SER A 17 -0.84 -4.53 -14.19
CA SER A 17 0.18 -4.18 -13.22
C SER A 17 -0.17 -4.75 -11.86
N TYR A 18 0.86 -5.12 -11.10
CA TYR A 18 0.72 -5.70 -9.78
C TYR A 18 1.61 -4.93 -8.82
N HIS A 19 1.05 -4.50 -7.68
CA HIS A 19 1.82 -4.01 -6.55
C HIS A 19 2.36 -5.21 -5.78
N LEU A 20 3.66 -5.25 -5.63
CA LEU A 20 4.37 -6.23 -4.81
C LEU A 20 5.03 -5.54 -3.65
N LYS A 21 4.85 -6.15 -2.48
CA LYS A 21 5.59 -5.80 -1.28
C LYS A 21 6.49 -6.95 -0.89
N ILE A 22 7.72 -6.63 -0.53
CA ILE A 22 8.75 -7.60 -0.17
C ILE A 22 9.34 -7.34 1.22
N SER A 23 9.99 -8.35 1.78
CA SER A 23 10.73 -8.29 3.04
C SER A 23 12.02 -9.13 2.94
N PRO A 24 13.14 -8.68 3.53
CA PRO A 24 13.34 -7.41 4.21
C PRO A 24 13.35 -6.20 3.24
N PRO A 25 13.12 -4.96 3.72
CA PRO A 25 13.16 -3.75 2.90
C PRO A 25 14.62 -3.38 2.56
N ASN A 26 15.19 -4.01 1.54
CA ASN A 26 16.60 -3.80 1.16
C ASN A 26 16.81 -3.69 -0.36
N MET A 27 15.75 -3.40 -1.13
CA MET A 27 15.93 -3.17 -2.55
C MET A 27 16.57 -1.82 -2.81
N ASP A 28 17.78 -1.86 -3.35
CA ASP A 28 18.42 -0.69 -3.94
C ASP A 28 17.91 -0.45 -5.36
N VAL A 29 17.74 0.83 -5.70
CA VAL A 29 17.13 1.28 -6.96
C VAL A 29 18.01 0.94 -8.19
N ASN A 30 19.29 0.62 -7.97
CA ASN A 30 20.32 0.62 -9.00
C ASN A 30 20.55 -0.73 -9.73
N GLY A 31 19.74 -1.77 -9.50
CA GLY A 31 20.11 -3.13 -9.95
C GLY A 31 18.99 -4.07 -10.37
N LEU A 32 17.90 -3.57 -10.98
CA LEU A 32 16.73 -4.41 -11.34
C LEU A 32 16.56 -4.70 -12.82
N ASP A 33 17.63 -4.59 -13.61
CA ASP A 33 17.57 -4.98 -15.02
C ASP A 33 17.23 -6.48 -15.19
N MET A 34 17.48 -7.29 -14.17
CA MET A 34 17.07 -8.70 -14.14
C MET A 34 16.54 -9.08 -12.77
N ILE A 35 15.30 -9.56 -12.71
CA ILE A 35 14.69 -10.15 -11.51
C ILE A 35 14.14 -11.54 -11.86
N SER A 36 14.15 -12.44 -10.88
CA SER A 36 13.59 -13.78 -11.01
C SER A 36 12.61 -14.06 -9.88
N PHE A 37 11.70 -15.00 -10.09
CA PHE A 37 10.72 -15.41 -9.08
C PHE A 37 10.84 -16.90 -8.83
N LYS A 38 10.92 -17.27 -7.56
CA LYS A 38 10.75 -18.64 -7.13
C LYS A 38 9.35 -18.76 -6.54
N SER A 39 8.43 -19.28 -7.37
CA SER A 39 7.04 -19.50 -7.00
C SER A 39 6.75 -20.99 -6.98
N TRP A 40 6.00 -21.45 -5.98
CA TRP A 40 5.45 -22.82 -6.00
C TRP A 40 4.57 -23.00 -7.23
N SER A 41 3.73 -22.01 -7.53
CA SER A 41 2.74 -22.09 -8.60
C SER A 41 3.31 -21.98 -10.02
N GLY A 42 4.60 -21.69 -10.16
CA GLY A 42 5.23 -21.37 -11.44
C GLY A 42 4.76 -20.04 -12.06
N ARG A 43 3.98 -19.22 -11.32
CA ARG A 43 3.50 -17.92 -11.78
C ARG A 43 4.46 -16.81 -11.36
N VAL A 44 4.67 -15.85 -12.25
CA VAL A 44 5.36 -14.60 -11.93
C VAL A 44 4.46 -13.81 -10.99
N CYS A 45 4.98 -13.44 -9.82
CA CYS A 45 4.21 -12.74 -8.77
C CYS A 45 2.99 -13.54 -8.29
N GLY A 46 3.17 -14.84 -8.02
CA GLY A 46 2.07 -15.75 -7.70
C GLY A 46 1.34 -15.39 -6.42
N PHE A 47 2.00 -15.61 -5.27
CA PHE A 47 1.36 -15.47 -3.96
C PHE A 47 2.30 -14.87 -2.92
N ALA A 48 1.72 -14.41 -1.81
CA ALA A 48 2.50 -14.14 -0.61
C ALA A 48 3.18 -15.43 -0.13
N GLY A 49 4.46 -15.33 0.22
CA GLY A 49 5.34 -16.46 0.55
C GLY A 49 6.28 -16.88 -0.59
N ASP A 50 6.02 -16.47 -1.83
CA ASP A 50 6.97 -16.66 -2.94
C ASP A 50 8.22 -15.80 -2.74
N GLU A 51 9.33 -16.14 -3.41
CA GLU A 51 10.58 -15.37 -3.31
C GLU A 51 10.84 -14.57 -4.58
N LEU A 52 11.16 -13.29 -4.42
CA LEU A 52 11.79 -12.44 -5.42
C LEU A 52 13.30 -12.61 -5.30
N ILE A 53 13.96 -12.89 -6.41
CA ILE A 53 15.40 -13.09 -6.51
C ILE A 53 15.99 -11.96 -7.35
N ILE A 54 16.98 -11.27 -6.79
CA ILE A 54 17.73 -10.24 -7.48
C ILE A 54 19.18 -10.72 -7.57
N PRO A 55 19.70 -10.95 -8.78
CA PRO A 55 21.09 -11.30 -8.97
C PRO A 55 21.95 -10.07 -8.69
N ASP A 56 22.75 -10.10 -7.62
CA ASP A 56 23.86 -9.17 -7.45
C ASP A 56 25.14 -9.83 -7.99
N SER A 57 26.08 -9.00 -8.45
CA SER A 57 27.36 -9.36 -9.05
C SER A 57 28.24 -10.27 -8.18
N LEU A 58 28.01 -10.29 -6.85
CA LEU A 58 28.76 -11.08 -5.88
C LEU A 58 27.91 -12.11 -5.13
N PHE A 59 26.61 -11.85 -4.92
CA PHE A 59 25.73 -12.72 -4.15
C PHE A 59 24.29 -12.67 -4.67
N GLN A 60 23.56 -13.79 -4.64
CA GLN A 60 22.14 -13.77 -4.94
C GLN A 60 21.36 -13.28 -3.72
N GLN A 61 20.60 -12.19 -3.87
CA GLN A 61 19.70 -11.71 -2.82
C GLN A 61 18.30 -12.28 -3.03
N SER A 62 17.72 -12.86 -1.98
CA SER A 62 16.34 -13.33 -1.97
C SER A 62 15.49 -12.49 -1.01
N TYR A 63 14.27 -12.20 -1.45
CA TYR A 63 13.30 -11.39 -0.75
C TYR A 63 11.97 -12.15 -0.71
N SER A 64 11.38 -12.27 0.47
CA SER A 64 10.05 -12.84 0.61
C SER A 64 9.01 -11.85 0.11
N ILE A 65 8.13 -12.29 -0.78
CA ILE A 65 6.94 -11.54 -1.19
C ILE A 65 5.92 -11.65 -0.07
N ILE A 66 5.53 -10.51 0.51
CA ILE A 66 4.56 -10.48 1.62
C ILE A 66 3.17 -10.09 1.14
N SER A 67 3.05 -9.41 0.01
CA SER A 67 1.76 -9.15 -0.61
C SER A 67 1.87 -9.00 -2.12
N VAL A 68 0.82 -9.45 -2.81
CA VAL A 68 0.60 -9.23 -4.23
C VAL A 68 -0.81 -8.68 -4.41
N THR A 69 -0.94 -7.55 -5.09
CA THR A 69 -2.24 -6.96 -5.39
C THR A 69 -2.28 -6.52 -6.83
N GLN A 70 -3.26 -7.01 -7.59
CA GLN A 70 -3.48 -6.53 -8.95
C GLN A 70 -4.04 -5.12 -8.90
N LEU A 71 -3.49 -4.22 -9.71
CA LEU A 71 -3.92 -2.85 -9.83
C LEU A 71 -4.76 -2.67 -11.10
N ASP A 72 -5.84 -1.92 -10.98
CA ASP A 72 -6.49 -1.27 -12.11
C ASP A 72 -5.73 0.02 -12.50
N GLU A 73 -6.20 0.71 -13.54
CA GLU A 73 -5.53 1.91 -14.04
C GLU A 73 -5.50 3.04 -13.01
N ALA A 74 -6.61 3.26 -12.31
CA ALA A 74 -6.72 4.27 -11.25
C ALA A 74 -5.82 3.94 -10.05
N GLY A 75 -5.83 2.69 -9.58
CA GLY A 75 -4.99 2.22 -8.49
C GLY A 75 -3.51 2.30 -8.83
N HIS A 76 -3.13 1.99 -10.08
CA HIS A 76 -1.77 2.18 -10.56
C HIS A 76 -1.32 3.63 -10.46
N TYR A 77 -2.15 4.54 -10.97
CA TYR A 77 -1.85 5.97 -10.94
C TYR A 77 -1.73 6.51 -9.52
N ASN A 78 -2.71 6.20 -8.67
CA ASN A 78 -2.73 6.64 -7.27
C ASN A 78 -1.49 6.16 -6.51
N LEU A 79 -1.06 4.92 -6.77
CA LEU A 79 0.16 4.37 -6.19
C LEU A 79 1.41 5.12 -6.68
N MET A 80 1.49 5.45 -7.96
CA MET A 80 2.60 6.26 -8.49
C MET A 80 2.67 7.64 -7.83
N VAL A 81 1.52 8.30 -7.64
CA VAL A 81 1.45 9.60 -6.93
C VAL A 81 1.87 9.45 -5.46
N GLN A 82 1.34 8.44 -4.76
CA GLN A 82 1.65 8.19 -3.35
C GLN A 82 3.15 8.03 -3.08
N TYR A 83 3.88 7.41 -4.01
CA TYR A 83 5.33 7.20 -3.89
C TYR A 83 6.17 8.29 -4.59
N GLY A 84 5.55 9.41 -4.98
CA GLY A 84 6.22 10.56 -5.59
C GLY A 84 6.83 10.24 -6.96
N LYS A 85 6.25 9.29 -7.71
CA LYS A 85 6.66 8.91 -9.07
C LYS A 85 5.82 9.57 -10.16
N ALA A 86 4.73 10.23 -9.80
CA ALA A 86 3.86 11.00 -10.68
C ALA A 86 3.29 12.20 -9.93
N GLU A 87 2.89 13.25 -10.66
CA GLU A 87 2.20 14.41 -10.10
C GLU A 87 0.71 14.12 -9.89
N PRO A 88 0.03 14.66 -8.87
CA PRO A 88 -1.42 14.54 -8.76
C PRO A 88 -2.11 15.31 -9.91
N ILE A 89 -3.13 14.72 -10.57
CA ILE A 89 -3.91 15.41 -11.62
C ILE A 89 -4.73 16.57 -11.05
N GLN A 90 -5.16 16.49 -9.79
CA GLN A 90 -5.86 17.55 -9.07
C GLN A 90 -5.50 17.51 -7.59
N GLU A 91 -5.02 18.64 -7.07
CA GLU A 91 -4.95 18.89 -5.63
C GLU A 91 -6.37 19.29 -5.20
N ILE A 92 -7.12 18.37 -4.63
CA ILE A 92 -8.42 18.69 -4.02
C ILE A 92 -8.06 19.38 -2.71
N GLU A 93 -8.18 20.70 -2.64
CA GLU A 93 -8.17 21.38 -1.34
C GLU A 93 -9.21 20.68 -0.47
N PRO A 94 -8.86 20.22 0.75
CA PRO A 94 -9.85 19.65 1.64
C PRO A 94 -10.95 20.71 1.80
N GLU A 95 -12.18 20.37 1.41
CA GLU A 95 -13.33 21.21 1.71
C GLU A 95 -13.22 21.56 3.18
N ALA A 96 -13.08 22.86 3.47
CA ALA A 96 -12.82 23.37 4.80
C ALA A 96 -13.71 22.62 5.78
N ALA A 97 -13.07 21.90 6.69
CA ALA A 97 -13.73 21.01 7.63
C ALA A 97 -14.74 21.81 8.46
N SER A 98 -15.97 21.91 7.97
CA SER A 98 -17.14 22.06 8.83
C SER A 98 -17.29 20.70 9.49
N SER A 99 -16.41 20.43 10.45
CA SER A 99 -16.61 19.36 11.41
C SER A 99 -17.99 19.63 12.01
N PRO A 100 -18.97 18.73 11.88
CA PRO A 100 -20.24 18.95 12.54
C PRO A 100 -19.95 19.07 14.04
N GLU A 101 -20.20 20.25 14.61
CA GLU A 101 -20.18 20.43 16.05
C GLU A 101 -21.23 19.49 16.62
N ILE A 102 -20.77 18.42 17.28
CA ILE A 102 -21.66 17.51 18.01
C ILE A 102 -22.07 18.24 19.28
N THR A 103 -23.20 18.96 19.24
CA THR A 103 -23.84 19.50 20.43
C THR A 103 -24.52 18.37 21.19
N ARG A 104 -23.92 17.95 22.31
CA ARG A 104 -24.60 17.14 23.32
C ARG A 104 -25.39 18.07 24.23
N GLU A 105 -26.72 18.02 24.15
CA GLU A 105 -27.55 18.55 25.22
C GLU A 105 -27.45 17.61 26.42
N LEU A 106 -26.83 18.10 27.49
CA LEU A 106 -26.80 17.44 28.78
C LEU A 106 -28.02 17.94 29.55
N ASP A 107 -29.09 17.15 29.59
CA ASP A 107 -30.25 17.45 30.42
C ASP A 107 -29.80 17.65 31.88
N LYS A 108 -29.95 18.89 32.34
CA LYS A 108 -29.86 19.23 33.76
C LYS A 108 -31.28 19.37 34.31
N GLU A 109 -31.38 18.96 35.57
CA GLU A 109 -32.48 19.15 36.52
C GLU A 109 -33.52 18.01 36.53
N THR A 110 -33.98 17.48 37.67
CA THR A 110 -34.05 18.10 39.00
C THR A 110 -34.12 17.03 40.09
N THR A 111 -33.41 17.29 41.19
CA THR A 111 -33.55 16.71 42.52
C THR A 111 -35.02 16.68 42.97
N LYS A 112 -35.52 15.54 43.44
CA LYS A 112 -36.55 15.49 44.48
C LYS A 112 -36.22 14.41 45.51
N THR A 113 -35.60 14.89 46.58
CA THR A 113 -35.57 14.30 47.91
C THR A 113 -37.01 14.02 48.37
N ASN A 114 -37.34 12.77 48.68
CA ASN A 114 -38.49 12.46 49.53
C ASN A 114 -37.95 11.81 50.80
N ASN A 115 -37.98 12.58 51.89
CA ASN A 115 -37.84 12.06 53.25
C ASN A 115 -39.23 11.77 53.83
N GLU A 116 -39.29 10.68 54.61
CA GLU A 116 -40.23 10.36 55.71
C GLU A 116 -41.67 9.96 55.37
N GLN A 117 -42.00 8.68 55.57
CA GLN A 117 -42.52 8.15 56.86
C GLN A 117 -42.49 6.60 56.89
#